data_AF-A0A1E1KKU8-F1
#
_entry.id   AF-A0A1E1KKU8-F1
#
_cell.length_a   1.000
_cell.length_b   1.000
_cell.length_c   1.000
_cell.angle_alpha   90.00
_cell.angle_beta   90.00
_cell.angle_gamma   90.00
#
_symmetry.space_group_name_H-M   'P 1'
#
loop_
_entity.id
_entity.type
_entity.pdbx_description
1 polymer ?
#
loop_
_entity_poly.entity_id
_entity_poly.type
_entity_poly.pdbx_seq_one_letter_code
_entity_poly.pdbx_strand_id
1 'polypeptide(L)'
;MAASNSSTRPTLNALHQPSGMLRPAAVTGSRSIFIQTENTPNPDALKFLPNHPILPPGLSSPFLEYLNPRATLAPPHPSPLAAQLMNIDGITSVFYGADFITVTKAADANWAHVKPEVFSLITEAVTSGAQIVNITENKSGEPDGGEEDSLSYNENDSEVVGMIKELLETRIRPAIQEDGGDIEFRGFEDGIVQLKLRGACRTCDSSTVTLKNGIEGMLMHYIEEVKGVNQVLDAEEEISALEFAKFEEKLRQQKGPDAAPSTIGKGTLDTVPG
;
A
#
# COMPACT_ATOMS: atom_id res chain seq x y z
N MET A 1 8.25 81.85 -54.71
CA MET A 1 9.16 81.23 -53.73
C MET A 1 8.74 81.69 -52.33
N ALA A 2 8.05 80.83 -51.59
CA ALA A 2 7.81 81.00 -50.15
C ALA A 2 7.44 79.63 -49.57
N ALA A 3 8.02 79.34 -48.42
CA ALA A 3 8.22 78.02 -47.85
C ALA A 3 6.96 77.41 -47.19
N SER A 4 6.87 76.08 -47.27
CA SER A 4 5.92 75.23 -46.56
C SER A 4 6.51 74.76 -45.22
N ASN A 5 5.94 75.19 -44.10
CA ASN A 5 6.18 74.61 -42.78
C ASN A 5 4.98 73.73 -42.39
N SER A 6 5.25 72.45 -42.14
CA SER A 6 4.30 71.46 -41.64
C SER A 6 4.09 71.60 -40.13
N SER A 7 2.83 71.69 -39.71
CA SER A 7 2.42 71.66 -38.30
C SER A 7 1.73 70.33 -38.01
N THR A 8 2.31 69.55 -37.10
CA THR A 8 1.83 68.25 -36.61
C THR A 8 0.74 68.45 -35.54
N ARG A 9 -0.42 67.82 -35.74
CA ARG A 9 -1.49 67.70 -34.72
C ARG A 9 -1.25 66.45 -33.85
N PRO A 10 -1.40 66.52 -32.52
CA PRO A 10 -1.33 65.35 -31.65
C PRO A 10 -2.68 64.61 -31.64
N THR A 11 -2.64 63.29 -31.77
CA THR A 11 -3.80 62.39 -31.61
C THR A 11 -3.86 61.84 -30.19
N LEU A 12 -5.02 61.98 -29.53
CA LEU A 12 -5.30 61.43 -28.20
C LEU A 12 -5.53 59.92 -28.30
N ASN A 13 -4.78 59.12 -27.55
CA ASN A 13 -4.98 57.68 -27.40
C ASN A 13 -6.16 57.39 -26.47
N ALA A 14 -7.11 56.59 -26.93
CA ALA A 14 -8.22 56.08 -26.14
C ALA A 14 -7.74 54.99 -25.17
N LEU A 15 -8.00 55.18 -23.88
CA LEU A 15 -7.74 54.19 -22.83
C LEU A 15 -8.67 52.98 -23.01
N HIS A 16 -8.09 51.82 -23.32
CA HIS A 16 -8.74 50.52 -23.29
C HIS A 16 -8.96 50.10 -21.82
N GLN A 17 -10.21 49.98 -21.38
CA GLN A 17 -10.57 49.24 -20.16
C GLN A 17 -10.84 47.77 -20.53
N PRO A 18 -10.12 46.79 -19.97
CA PRO A 18 -10.53 45.40 -20.08
C PRO A 18 -11.61 45.10 -19.02
N SER A 19 -12.84 44.88 -19.47
CA SER A 19 -13.92 44.30 -18.66
C SER A 19 -13.61 42.84 -18.35
N GLY A 20 -12.93 42.59 -17.24
CA GLY A 20 -12.78 41.25 -16.68
C GLY A 20 -14.02 40.86 -15.87
N MET A 21 -15.03 40.26 -16.50
CA MET A 21 -16.07 39.54 -15.76
C MET A 21 -15.45 38.27 -15.16
N LEU A 22 -15.16 38.31 -13.86
CA LEU A 22 -14.85 37.12 -13.07
C LEU A 22 -16.08 36.21 -13.07
N ARG A 23 -16.00 35.09 -13.79
CA ARG A 23 -16.96 33.99 -13.65
C ARG A 23 -16.80 33.43 -12.23
N PRO A 24 -17.87 33.32 -11.42
CA PRO A 24 -17.76 32.63 -10.16
C PRO A 24 -17.37 31.18 -10.45
N ALA A 25 -16.33 30.69 -9.77
CA ALA A 25 -15.92 29.30 -9.80
C ALA A 25 -17.15 28.44 -9.43
N ALA A 26 -17.47 27.47 -10.28
CA ALA A 26 -18.51 26.50 -9.96
C ALA A 26 -18.08 25.78 -8.69
N VAL A 27 -18.86 25.92 -7.62
CA VAL A 27 -18.75 25.06 -6.45
C VAL A 27 -19.11 23.66 -6.95
N THR A 28 -18.10 22.83 -7.19
CA THR A 28 -18.28 21.41 -7.46
C THR A 28 -19.01 20.80 -6.28
N GLY A 29 -20.28 20.44 -6.48
CA GLY A 29 -21.07 19.76 -5.48
C GLY A 29 -20.32 18.55 -4.95
N SER A 30 -20.24 18.44 -3.62
CA SER A 30 -19.70 17.30 -2.89
C SER A 30 -20.35 16.01 -3.42
N ARG A 31 -19.63 15.27 -4.27
CA ARG A 31 -19.99 13.89 -4.54
C ARG A 31 -19.85 13.16 -3.21
N SER A 32 -20.94 12.64 -2.67
CA SER A 32 -20.88 11.77 -1.49
C SER A 32 -19.92 10.63 -1.78
N ILE A 33 -18.80 10.59 -1.07
CA ILE A 33 -17.87 9.48 -1.21
C ILE A 33 -18.53 8.21 -0.67
N PHE A 34 -18.47 7.13 -1.44
CA PHE A 34 -18.93 5.82 -1.04
C PHE A 34 -17.75 4.87 -1.06
N ILE A 35 -17.23 4.59 0.13
CA ILE A 35 -16.14 3.63 0.32
C ILE A 35 -16.77 2.24 0.45
N GLN A 36 -16.37 1.32 -0.42
CA GLN A 36 -16.75 -0.09 -0.33
C GLN A 36 -15.70 -0.86 0.47
N THR A 37 -16.08 -2.01 1.02
CA THR A 37 -15.14 -2.91 1.69
C THR A 37 -15.27 -4.32 1.18
N GLU A 38 -14.14 -4.97 0.93
CA GLU A 38 -14.03 -6.36 0.50
C GLU A 38 -13.27 -7.15 1.57
N ASN A 39 -13.74 -8.34 1.87
CA ASN A 39 -13.02 -9.25 2.75
C ASN A 39 -11.85 -9.85 1.99
N THR A 40 -10.74 -10.05 2.69
CA THR A 40 -9.59 -10.78 2.15
C THR A 40 -9.59 -12.21 2.70
N PRO A 41 -8.79 -13.14 2.14
CA PRO A 41 -8.55 -14.45 2.75
C PRO A 41 -7.91 -14.38 4.15
N ASN A 42 -7.34 -13.23 4.52
CA ASN A 42 -6.78 -12.98 5.83
C ASN A 42 -7.86 -12.35 6.75
N PRO A 43 -8.28 -13.00 7.85
CA PRO A 43 -9.34 -12.47 8.72
C PRO A 43 -8.94 -11.16 9.43
N ASP A 44 -7.64 -10.91 9.55
CA ASP A 44 -7.09 -9.71 10.18
C ASP A 44 -6.81 -8.59 9.17
N ALA A 45 -7.06 -8.80 7.88
CA ALA A 45 -6.92 -7.77 6.85
C ALA A 45 -8.24 -7.49 6.13
N LEU A 46 -8.56 -6.21 5.96
CA LEU A 46 -9.75 -5.75 5.25
C LEU A 46 -9.37 -4.73 4.18
N LYS A 47 -9.93 -4.91 2.98
CA LYS A 47 -9.68 -4.05 1.83
C LYS A 47 -10.76 -2.97 1.74
N PHE A 48 -10.35 -1.74 1.54
CA PHE A 48 -11.18 -0.54 1.42
C PHE A 48 -11.02 0.06 0.02
N LEU A 49 -12.15 0.28 -0.64
CA LEU A 49 -12.26 0.77 -2.02
C LEU A 49 -12.94 2.15 -2.01
N PRO A 50 -12.18 3.25 -1.94
CA PRO A 50 -12.73 4.60 -1.96
C PRO A 50 -13.21 5.06 -3.34
N ASN A 51 -13.02 4.25 -4.39
CA ASN A 51 -13.26 4.64 -5.79
C ASN A 51 -12.44 5.87 -6.21
N HIS A 52 -11.21 5.97 -5.69
CA HIS A 52 -10.28 7.07 -5.94
C HIS A 52 -8.86 6.51 -6.03
N PRO A 53 -8.00 7.00 -6.95
CA PRO A 53 -6.59 6.63 -6.98
C PRO A 53 -5.91 6.94 -5.64
N ILE A 54 -5.23 5.96 -5.07
CA ILE A 54 -4.54 6.11 -3.78
C ILE A 54 -3.09 6.52 -3.99
N LEU A 55 -2.43 5.85 -4.93
CA LEU A 55 -1.05 6.18 -5.28
C LEU A 55 -1.00 7.38 -6.24
N PRO A 56 -0.03 8.29 -6.06
CA PRO A 56 0.14 9.44 -6.94
C PRO A 56 0.56 8.97 -8.35
N PRO A 57 0.13 9.67 -9.41
CA PRO A 57 0.57 9.36 -10.76
C PRO A 57 2.08 9.57 -10.89
N GLY A 58 2.77 8.65 -11.55
CA GLY A 58 4.21 8.72 -11.78
C GLY A 58 5.08 8.11 -10.67
N LEU A 59 4.47 7.52 -9.63
CA LEU A 59 5.18 6.63 -8.72
C LEU A 59 5.67 5.39 -9.47
N SER A 60 6.96 5.05 -9.34
CA SER A 60 7.55 3.89 -10.03
C SER A 60 7.07 2.55 -9.46
N SER A 61 6.68 2.53 -8.18
CA SER A 61 6.19 1.32 -7.51
C SER A 61 4.66 1.20 -7.62
N PRO A 62 4.11 0.00 -7.88
CA PRO A 62 2.67 -0.21 -8.00
C PRO A 62 1.96 -0.29 -6.64
N PHE A 63 2.70 -0.28 -5.53
CA PHE A 63 2.16 -0.31 -4.18
C PHE A 63 3.04 0.48 -3.19
N LEU A 64 2.50 0.74 -2.00
CA LEU A 64 3.27 1.20 -0.84
C LEU A 64 2.81 0.45 0.41
N GLU A 65 3.76 0.06 1.26
CA GLU A 65 3.46 -0.68 2.48
C GLU A 65 4.10 -0.01 3.70
N TYR A 66 3.31 0.20 4.73
CA TYR A 66 3.74 0.77 6.01
C TYR A 66 3.54 -0.26 7.12
N LEU A 67 4.66 -0.80 7.61
CA LEU A 67 4.67 -1.84 8.65
C LEU A 67 4.84 -1.27 10.07
N ASN A 68 5.16 0.02 10.18
CA ASN A 68 5.30 0.69 11.48
C ASN A 68 4.98 2.19 11.34
N PRO A 69 4.59 2.87 12.44
CA PRO A 69 4.25 4.30 12.40
C PRO A 69 5.40 5.22 12.01
N ARG A 70 6.67 4.78 12.12
CA ARG A 70 7.81 5.59 11.69
C ARG A 70 7.91 5.64 10.17
N ALA A 71 7.64 4.53 9.49
CA ALA A 71 7.69 4.43 8.04
C ALA A 71 6.71 5.39 7.35
N THR A 72 5.56 5.69 7.98
CA THR A 72 4.55 6.61 7.41
C THR A 72 5.02 8.07 7.33
N LEU A 73 6.08 8.42 8.06
CA LEU A 73 6.66 9.77 8.11
C LEU A 73 8.01 9.86 7.41
N ALA A 74 8.61 8.72 7.08
CA ALA A 74 9.93 8.64 6.49
C ALA A 74 9.87 8.97 4.98
N PRO A 75 10.84 9.73 4.45
CA PRO A 75 11.12 9.78 3.03
C PRO A 75 11.37 8.37 2.46
N PRO A 76 11.04 8.12 1.17
CA PRO A 76 10.61 9.09 0.16
C PRO A 76 9.10 9.35 0.15
N HIS A 77 8.31 8.46 0.77
CA HIS A 77 6.86 8.41 0.64
C HIS A 77 6.10 8.66 1.95
N PRO A 78 6.25 9.82 2.62
CA PRO A 78 5.45 10.09 3.80
C PRO A 78 3.96 10.20 3.44
N SER A 79 3.10 9.53 4.20
CA SER A 79 1.65 9.54 4.02
C SER A 79 0.94 9.99 5.30
N PRO A 80 0.32 11.19 5.31
CA PRO A 80 -0.48 11.66 6.44
C PRO A 80 -1.64 10.72 6.77
N LEU A 81 -2.32 10.18 5.75
CA LEU A 81 -3.39 9.21 5.95
C LEU A 81 -2.86 7.92 6.59
N ALA A 82 -1.72 7.40 6.12
CA ALA A 82 -1.15 6.18 6.70
C ALA A 82 -0.75 6.41 8.16
N ALA A 83 -0.18 7.58 8.47
CA ALA A 83 0.19 7.95 9.84
C ALA A 83 -1.03 8.01 10.77
N GLN A 84 -2.15 8.56 10.30
CA GLN A 84 -3.40 8.61 11.06
C GLN A 84 -4.01 7.22 11.24
N LEU A 85 -4.05 6.40 10.18
CA LEU A 85 -4.54 5.03 10.23
C LEU A 85 -3.71 4.18 11.21
N MET A 86 -2.39 4.25 11.13
CA MET A 86 -1.47 3.52 12.02
C MET A 86 -1.55 3.99 13.49
N ASN A 87 -2.20 5.12 13.76
CA ASN A 87 -2.42 5.61 15.12
C ASN A 87 -3.75 5.13 15.74
N ILE A 88 -4.61 4.46 14.97
CA ILE A 88 -5.79 3.76 15.50
C ILE A 88 -5.30 2.55 16.30
N ASP A 89 -5.87 2.36 17.50
CA ASP A 89 -5.52 1.24 18.36
C ASP A 89 -5.84 -0.10 17.68
N GLY A 90 -4.88 -1.02 17.70
CA GLY A 90 -4.98 -2.33 17.09
C GLY A 90 -4.71 -2.40 15.58
N ILE A 91 -4.32 -1.31 14.89
CA ILE A 91 -3.80 -1.41 13.50
C ILE A 91 -2.31 -1.78 13.51
N THR A 92 -1.92 -2.75 12.69
CA THR A 92 -0.54 -3.27 12.61
C THR A 92 0.16 -2.90 11.31
N SER A 93 -0.56 -2.80 10.19
CA SER A 93 0.00 -2.30 8.93
C SER A 93 -1.05 -1.67 8.03
N VAL A 94 -0.58 -0.80 7.15
CA VAL A 94 -1.37 -0.17 6.08
C VAL A 94 -0.67 -0.42 4.76
N PHE A 95 -1.41 -0.93 3.79
CA PHE A 95 -0.96 -1.21 2.44
C PHE A 95 -1.80 -0.44 1.44
N TYR A 96 -1.16 0.24 0.50
CA TYR A 96 -1.77 0.96 -0.60
C TYR A 96 -1.51 0.22 -1.90
N GLY A 97 -2.58 -0.20 -2.56
CA GLY A 97 -2.55 -0.52 -3.99
C GLY A 97 -2.90 0.71 -4.82
N ALA A 98 -3.05 0.53 -6.14
CA ALA A 98 -3.33 1.63 -7.06
C ALA A 98 -4.57 2.46 -6.68
N ASP A 99 -5.66 1.78 -6.32
CA ASP A 99 -6.98 2.38 -6.04
C ASP A 99 -7.68 1.81 -4.80
N PHE A 100 -6.95 1.05 -3.98
CA PHE A 100 -7.45 0.45 -2.74
C PHE A 100 -6.48 0.60 -1.58
N ILE A 101 -7.01 0.51 -0.37
CA ILE A 101 -6.25 0.51 0.89
C ILE A 101 -6.56 -0.79 1.61
N THR A 102 -5.55 -1.58 1.94
CA THR A 102 -5.69 -2.73 2.84
C THR A 102 -5.19 -2.33 4.21
N VAL A 103 -6.02 -2.51 5.23
CA VAL A 103 -5.64 -2.33 6.63
C VAL A 103 -5.54 -3.68 7.28
N THR A 104 -4.43 -3.94 7.97
CA THR A 104 -4.25 -5.13 8.80
C THR A 104 -4.32 -4.73 10.27
N LYS A 105 -5.12 -5.46 11.06
CA LYS A 105 -5.23 -5.27 12.50
C LYS A 105 -4.48 -6.34 13.28
N ALA A 106 -4.30 -6.14 14.58
CA ALA A 106 -3.87 -7.18 15.49
C ALA A 106 -4.97 -8.25 15.64
N ALA A 107 -4.56 -9.48 15.96
CA ALA A 107 -5.48 -10.61 16.07
C ALA A 107 -6.55 -10.43 17.17
N ASP A 108 -6.22 -9.69 18.23
CA ASP A 108 -7.11 -9.38 19.36
C ASP A 108 -7.97 -8.12 19.16
N ALA A 109 -7.68 -7.31 18.15
CA ALA A 109 -8.46 -6.13 17.80
C ALA A 109 -9.78 -6.51 17.10
N ASN A 110 -10.82 -5.68 17.26
CA ASN A 110 -12.16 -5.94 16.71
C ASN A 110 -12.51 -4.94 15.60
N TRP A 111 -12.87 -5.46 14.42
CA TRP A 111 -13.31 -4.68 13.27
C TRP A 111 -14.50 -3.77 13.56
N ALA A 112 -15.37 -4.10 14.52
CA ALA A 112 -16.49 -3.23 14.90
C ALA A 112 -16.06 -1.85 15.43
N HIS A 113 -14.85 -1.74 15.98
CA HIS A 113 -14.28 -0.48 16.48
C HIS A 113 -13.33 0.15 15.45
N VAL A 114 -12.48 -0.67 14.84
CA VAL A 114 -11.48 -0.19 13.86
C VAL A 114 -12.15 0.34 12.58
N LYS A 115 -13.15 -0.36 12.06
CA LYS A 115 -13.75 -0.07 10.76
C LYS A 115 -14.37 1.35 10.68
N PRO A 116 -15.19 1.82 11.65
CA PRO A 116 -15.70 3.18 11.65
C PRO A 116 -14.63 4.27 11.61
N GLU A 117 -13.53 4.11 12.36
CA GLU A 117 -12.43 5.08 12.40
C GLU A 117 -11.70 5.14 11.06
N VAL A 118 -11.39 3.99 10.48
CA VAL A 118 -10.77 3.89 9.15
C VAL A 118 -11.64 4.56 8.08
N PHE A 119 -12.96 4.33 8.09
CA PHE A 119 -13.87 5.01 7.16
C PHE A 119 -13.84 6.52 7.29
N SER A 120 -13.81 7.03 8.52
CA SER A 120 -13.77 8.48 8.78
C SER A 120 -12.51 9.09 8.19
N LEU A 121 -11.35 8.50 8.45
CA LEU A 121 -10.06 9.01 7.98
C LEU A 121 -9.92 8.95 6.45
N ILE A 122 -10.30 7.84 5.82
CA ILE A 122 -10.27 7.72 4.36
C ILE A 122 -11.25 8.73 3.72
N THR A 123 -12.45 8.87 4.29
CA THR A 123 -13.44 9.86 3.83
C THR A 123 -12.87 11.27 3.89
N GLU A 124 -12.28 11.66 5.02
CA GLU A 124 -11.68 12.98 5.19
C GLU A 124 -10.52 13.21 4.22
N ALA A 125 -9.61 12.24 4.07
CA ALA A 125 -8.46 12.37 3.18
C ALA A 125 -8.89 12.55 1.72
N VAL A 126 -9.84 11.76 1.24
CA VAL A 126 -10.32 11.85 -0.15
C VAL A 126 -11.19 13.10 -0.37
N THR A 127 -12.03 13.48 0.59
CA THR A 127 -12.93 14.65 0.43
C THR A 127 -12.23 15.99 0.59
N SER A 128 -11.19 16.06 1.42
CA SER A 128 -10.35 17.26 1.55
C SER A 128 -9.53 17.57 0.31
N GLY A 129 -9.30 16.57 -0.57
CA GLY A 129 -8.41 16.69 -1.72
C GLY A 129 -6.94 16.81 -1.33
N ALA A 130 -6.60 16.56 -0.07
CA ALA A 130 -5.22 16.51 0.39
C ALA A 130 -4.49 15.33 -0.27
N GLN A 131 -3.20 15.49 -0.49
CA GLN A 131 -2.37 14.44 -1.06
C GLN A 131 -2.23 13.28 -0.06
N ILE A 132 -2.64 12.08 -0.49
CA ILE A 132 -2.63 10.87 0.36
C ILE A 132 -1.20 10.41 0.63
N VAL A 133 -0.34 10.45 -0.40
CA VAL A 133 1.09 10.12 -0.31
C VAL A 133 1.89 11.28 -0.86
N ASN A 134 2.74 11.87 -0.03
CA ASN A 134 3.66 12.90 -0.44
C ASN A 134 4.92 12.24 -1.02
N ILE A 135 5.47 12.82 -2.10
CA ILE A 135 6.75 12.40 -2.66
C ILE A 135 7.79 13.42 -2.23
N THR A 136 8.82 12.96 -1.53
CA THR A 136 9.93 13.79 -1.05
C THR A 136 11.22 13.27 -1.65
N GLU A 137 11.91 14.11 -2.42
CA GLU A 137 13.23 13.76 -2.94
C GLU A 137 14.20 13.52 -1.78
N ASN A 138 14.78 12.33 -1.72
CA ASN A 138 15.89 12.08 -0.81
C ASN A 138 17.06 13.00 -1.19
N LYS A 139 17.61 13.73 -0.20
CA LYS A 139 18.78 14.61 -0.37
C LYS A 139 20.06 13.90 -0.84
N SER A 140 20.00 12.60 -1.14
CA SER A 140 21.11 11.74 -1.54
C SER A 140 21.27 11.60 -3.07
N GLY A 141 20.32 12.08 -3.88
CA GLY A 141 20.39 11.88 -5.35
C GLY A 141 20.25 10.41 -5.79
N GLU A 142 19.78 9.56 -4.89
CA GLU A 142 19.29 8.22 -5.21
C GLU A 142 17.91 8.36 -5.89
N PRO A 143 17.58 7.49 -6.86
CA PRO A 143 16.24 7.48 -7.46
C PRO A 143 15.19 7.43 -6.36
N ASP A 144 14.02 8.02 -6.63
CA ASP A 144 12.83 8.02 -5.76
C ASP A 144 12.78 6.69 -5.02
N GLY A 145 13.00 6.66 -3.71
CA GLY A 145 13.34 5.43 -2.98
C GLY A 145 12.18 4.45 -2.82
N GLY A 146 11.28 4.42 -3.80
CA GLY A 146 10.47 3.26 -4.13
C GLY A 146 11.32 2.35 -4.99
N GLU A 147 11.45 1.11 -4.54
CA GLU A 147 11.93 0.04 -5.41
C GLU A 147 11.10 0.11 -6.71
N GLU A 148 11.78 0.24 -7.86
CA GLU A 148 11.13 0.10 -9.17
C GLU A 148 10.31 -1.20 -9.17
N ASP A 149 9.20 -1.22 -9.90
CA ASP A 149 8.37 -2.41 -9.96
C ASP A 149 9.22 -3.64 -10.34
N SER A 150 9.39 -4.55 -9.39
CA SER A 150 10.20 -5.77 -9.56
C SER A 150 9.76 -6.66 -10.73
N LEU A 151 8.50 -6.54 -11.15
CA LEU A 151 7.94 -7.29 -12.29
C LEU A 151 8.08 -6.56 -13.62
N SER A 152 8.53 -5.31 -13.61
CA SER A 152 8.80 -4.56 -14.84
C SER A 152 9.93 -5.21 -15.64
N TYR A 153 9.83 -5.05 -16.95
CA TYR A 153 10.82 -5.56 -17.91
C TYR A 153 12.18 -4.89 -17.68
N ASN A 154 13.22 -5.70 -17.55
CA ASN A 154 14.60 -5.23 -17.54
C ASN A 154 15.38 -5.87 -18.70
N GLU A 155 16.13 -5.07 -19.46
CA GLU A 155 16.94 -5.57 -20.58
C GLU A 155 18.02 -6.57 -20.17
N ASN A 156 18.41 -6.57 -18.89
CA ASN A 156 19.40 -7.50 -18.34
C ASN A 156 18.78 -8.80 -17.80
N ASP A 157 17.45 -8.93 -17.81
CA ASP A 157 16.79 -10.17 -17.40
C ASP A 157 17.13 -11.30 -18.38
N SER A 158 17.40 -12.49 -17.84
CA SER A 158 17.44 -13.69 -18.67
C SER A 158 16.05 -14.00 -19.23
N GLU A 159 15.97 -14.75 -20.33
CA GLU A 159 14.69 -15.17 -20.92
C GLU A 159 13.79 -15.87 -19.89
N VAL A 160 14.36 -16.71 -19.03
CA VAL A 160 13.64 -17.41 -17.95
C VAL A 160 13.07 -16.42 -16.93
N VAL A 161 13.86 -15.43 -16.51
CA VAL A 161 13.40 -14.39 -15.58
C VAL A 161 12.30 -13.54 -16.22
N GLY A 162 12.43 -13.19 -17.50
CA GLY A 162 11.39 -12.49 -18.25
C GLY A 162 10.07 -13.27 -18.27
N MET A 163 10.10 -14.58 -18.54
CA MET A 163 8.92 -15.44 -18.50
C MET A 163 8.31 -15.52 -17.09
N ILE A 164 9.14 -15.63 -16.05
CA ILE A 164 8.67 -15.64 -14.65
C ILE A 164 7.92 -14.33 -14.35
N LYS A 165 8.54 -13.18 -14.64
CA LYS A 165 7.94 -11.86 -14.41
C LYS A 165 6.63 -11.68 -15.19
N GLU A 166 6.58 -12.09 -16.45
CA GLU A 166 5.36 -12.02 -17.26
C GLU A 166 4.22 -12.86 -16.68
N LEU A 167 4.49 -14.10 -16.24
CA LEU A 167 3.47 -14.93 -15.61
C LEU A 167 3.00 -14.35 -14.27
N LEU A 168 3.94 -13.82 -13.47
CA LEU A 168 3.60 -13.17 -12.20
C LEU A 168 2.69 -11.96 -12.44
N GLU A 169 3.07 -11.08 -13.38
CA GLU A 169 2.32 -9.86 -13.69
C GLU A 169 0.94 -10.15 -14.28
N THR A 170 0.85 -11.10 -15.23
CA THR A 170 -0.39 -11.30 -15.99
C THR A 170 -1.39 -12.25 -15.34
N ARG A 171 -0.94 -13.15 -14.46
CA ARG A 171 -1.79 -14.21 -13.86
C ARG A 171 -1.87 -14.16 -12.34
N ILE A 172 -0.76 -13.90 -11.66
CA ILE A 172 -0.69 -14.02 -10.20
C ILE A 172 -1.03 -12.70 -9.51
N ARG A 173 -0.37 -11.60 -9.89
CA ARG A 173 -0.56 -10.28 -9.31
C ARG A 173 -2.03 -9.81 -9.33
N PRO A 174 -2.82 -10.00 -10.40
CA PRO A 174 -4.22 -9.60 -10.40
C PRO A 174 -5.05 -10.30 -9.31
N ALA A 175 -4.82 -11.60 -9.10
CA ALA A 175 -5.53 -12.36 -8.07
C ALA A 175 -5.10 -11.93 -6.66
N ILE A 176 -3.81 -11.66 -6.47
CA ILE A 176 -3.28 -11.20 -5.17
C ILE A 176 -3.78 -9.79 -4.83
N GLN A 177 -3.88 -8.90 -5.81
CA GLN A 177 -4.43 -7.55 -5.62
C GLN A 177 -5.95 -7.58 -5.37
N GLU A 178 -6.66 -8.53 -5.97
CA GLU A 178 -8.06 -8.82 -5.61
C GLU A 178 -8.16 -9.14 -4.11
N ASP A 179 -7.28 -10.00 -3.62
CA ASP A 179 -7.13 -10.39 -2.20
C ASP A 179 -6.51 -9.29 -1.30
N GLY A 180 -6.20 -8.11 -1.84
CA GLY A 180 -5.73 -6.96 -1.06
C GLY A 180 -4.25 -7.00 -0.68
N GLY A 181 -3.42 -7.74 -1.42
CA GLY A 181 -1.98 -7.74 -1.29
C GLY A 181 -1.25 -7.39 -2.58
N ASP A 182 0.06 -7.65 -2.61
CA ASP A 182 0.85 -7.69 -3.84
C ASP A 182 2.02 -8.67 -3.67
N ILE A 183 2.79 -8.85 -4.74
CA ILE A 183 3.98 -9.68 -4.77
C ILE A 183 5.14 -8.93 -5.41
N GLU A 184 6.32 -9.21 -4.89
CA GLU A 184 7.56 -8.64 -5.36
C GLU A 184 8.53 -9.77 -5.73
N PHE A 185 9.15 -9.66 -6.90
CA PHE A 185 10.16 -10.60 -7.35
C PHE A 185 11.54 -10.18 -6.81
N ARG A 186 12.17 -11.05 -6.02
CA ARG A 186 13.48 -10.78 -5.40
C ARG A 186 14.64 -11.47 -6.13
N GLY A 187 14.38 -12.48 -6.95
CA GLY A 187 15.40 -13.14 -7.76
C GLY A 187 15.05 -14.55 -8.19
N PHE A 188 15.94 -15.15 -9.00
CA PHE A 188 15.82 -16.53 -9.45
C PHE A 188 17.21 -17.17 -9.48
N GLU A 189 17.43 -18.19 -8.66
CA GLU A 189 18.72 -18.84 -8.48
C GLU A 189 18.54 -20.36 -8.29
N ASP A 190 19.36 -21.18 -8.94
CA ASP A 190 19.34 -22.65 -8.84
C ASP A 190 17.98 -23.33 -9.10
N GLY A 191 17.11 -22.68 -9.88
CA GLY A 191 15.75 -23.15 -10.14
C GLY A 191 14.73 -22.73 -9.08
N ILE A 192 15.11 -21.89 -8.12
CA ILE A 192 14.25 -21.40 -7.05
C ILE A 192 13.92 -19.92 -7.27
N VAL A 193 12.62 -19.63 -7.36
CA VAL A 193 12.10 -18.25 -7.48
C VAL A 193 11.93 -17.66 -6.09
N GLN A 194 12.57 -16.53 -5.83
CA GLN A 194 12.47 -15.80 -4.56
C GLN A 194 11.42 -14.71 -4.69
N LEU A 195 10.37 -14.78 -3.88
CA LEU A 195 9.26 -13.84 -3.89
C LEU A 195 9.05 -13.24 -2.51
N LYS A 196 8.62 -11.98 -2.46
CA LYS A 196 8.17 -11.34 -1.25
C LYS A 196 6.69 -11.01 -1.35
N LEU A 197 5.91 -11.49 -0.38
CA LEU A 197 4.49 -11.20 -0.28
C LEU A 197 4.25 -9.91 0.50
N ARG A 198 3.29 -9.09 0.04
CA ARG A 198 2.95 -7.78 0.58
C ARG A 198 1.46 -7.70 0.96
N GLY A 199 1.11 -6.78 1.86
CA GLY A 199 -0.28 -6.51 2.24
C GLY A 199 -0.94 -7.69 2.95
N ALA A 200 -2.20 -8.01 2.60
CA ALA A 200 -2.99 -9.05 3.27
C ALA A 200 -2.33 -10.45 3.24
N CYS A 201 -1.56 -10.74 2.19
CA CYS A 201 -0.90 -12.04 1.98
C CYS A 201 0.31 -12.28 2.90
N ARG A 202 0.78 -11.25 3.61
CA ARG A 202 2.00 -11.31 4.42
C ARG A 202 1.83 -12.03 5.76
N THR A 203 0.69 -11.85 6.44
CA THR A 203 0.54 -12.19 7.87
C THR A 203 -0.36 -13.38 8.16
N CYS A 204 -0.82 -14.12 7.15
CA CYS A 204 -1.77 -15.22 7.34
C CYS A 204 -1.12 -16.57 7.03
N ASP A 205 -0.64 -17.27 8.05
CA ASP A 205 0.09 -18.55 7.91
C ASP A 205 -0.65 -19.59 7.03
N SER A 206 -1.97 -19.71 7.18
CA SER A 206 -2.77 -20.64 6.39
C SER A 206 -2.86 -20.25 4.92
N SER A 207 -2.91 -18.95 4.64
CA SER A 207 -3.06 -18.42 3.29
C SER A 207 -1.71 -18.32 2.59
N THR A 208 -0.63 -18.03 3.33
CA THR A 208 0.73 -17.95 2.82
C THR A 208 1.19 -19.28 2.23
N VAL A 209 0.98 -20.41 2.92
CA VAL A 209 1.35 -21.73 2.40
C VAL A 209 0.54 -22.09 1.15
N THR A 210 -0.77 -21.84 1.17
CA THR A 210 -1.66 -22.18 0.05
C THR A 210 -1.33 -21.34 -1.18
N LEU A 211 -1.14 -20.03 -1.00
CA LEU A 211 -0.77 -19.11 -2.06
C LEU A 211 0.59 -19.45 -2.65
N LYS A 212 1.60 -19.70 -1.80
CA LYS A 212 2.93 -20.14 -2.23
C LYS A 212 2.83 -21.38 -3.12
N ASN A 213 2.13 -22.42 -2.65
CA ASN A 213 1.97 -23.66 -3.41
C ASN A 213 1.24 -23.45 -4.75
N GLY A 214 0.27 -22.53 -4.78
CA GLY A 214 -0.43 -22.15 -6.01
C GLY A 214 0.48 -21.47 -7.03
N ILE A 215 1.30 -20.51 -6.57
CA ILE A 215 2.29 -19.82 -7.41
C ILE A 215 3.34 -20.81 -7.91
N GLU A 216 3.87 -21.64 -7.02
CA GLU A 216 4.87 -22.66 -7.32
C GLU A 216 4.36 -23.65 -8.38
N GLY A 217 3.17 -24.21 -8.18
CA GLY A 217 2.56 -25.12 -9.15
C GLY A 217 2.32 -24.48 -10.51
N MET A 218 1.95 -23.20 -10.56
CA MET A 218 1.78 -22.47 -11.82
C MET A 218 3.11 -22.25 -12.53
N LEU A 219 4.13 -21.74 -11.84
CA LEU A 219 5.43 -21.46 -12.43
C LEU A 219 6.10 -22.74 -12.93
N MET A 220 6.09 -23.81 -12.13
CA MET A 220 6.64 -25.12 -12.52
C MET A 220 5.89 -25.76 -13.71
N HIS A 221 4.61 -25.42 -13.92
CA HIS A 221 3.84 -25.93 -15.05
C HIS A 221 4.22 -25.27 -16.37
N TYR A 222 4.54 -23.97 -16.33
CA TYR A 222 4.82 -23.19 -17.53
C TYR A 222 6.32 -23.02 -17.82
N ILE A 223 7.19 -23.21 -16.83
CA ILE A 223 8.64 -22.97 -16.92
C ILE A 223 9.39 -24.18 -16.35
N GLU A 224 10.02 -24.96 -17.21
CA GLU A 224 10.69 -26.23 -16.83
C GLU A 224 11.90 -26.02 -15.91
N GLU A 225 12.55 -24.86 -15.98
CA GLU A 225 13.70 -24.48 -15.17
C GLU A 225 13.32 -24.18 -13.71
N VAL A 226 12.04 -23.86 -13.45
CA VAL A 226 11.55 -23.58 -12.11
C VAL A 226 11.29 -24.91 -11.39
N LYS A 227 11.96 -25.09 -10.26
CA LYS A 227 11.86 -26.26 -9.37
C LYS A 227 11.10 -25.96 -8.08
N GLY A 228 10.95 -24.69 -7.75
CA GLY A 228 10.24 -24.27 -6.55
C GLY A 228 10.20 -22.76 -6.35
N VAL A 229 9.45 -22.34 -5.34
CA VAL A 229 9.34 -20.94 -4.91
C VAL A 229 9.74 -20.84 -3.45
N ASN A 230 10.39 -19.75 -3.05
CA ASN A 230 10.65 -19.44 -1.66
C ASN A 230 10.16 -18.03 -1.36
N GLN A 231 9.46 -17.89 -0.24
CA GLN A 231 9.15 -16.59 0.31
C GLN A 231 10.37 -16.06 1.05
N VAL A 232 10.76 -14.83 0.74
CA VAL A 232 11.83 -14.11 1.46
C VAL A 232 11.22 -12.95 2.23
N LEU A 233 11.82 -12.64 3.38
CA LEU A 233 11.49 -11.51 4.23
C LEU A 233 12.65 -10.51 4.19
N ASP A 234 12.40 -9.24 4.49
CA ASP A 234 13.52 -8.31 4.60
C ASP A 234 14.34 -8.62 5.87
N ALA A 235 15.62 -8.25 5.88
CA ALA A 235 16.51 -8.51 7.01
C ALA A 235 15.95 -7.98 8.35
N GLU A 236 15.27 -6.84 8.33
CA GLU A 236 14.61 -6.27 9.52
C GLU A 236 13.45 -7.14 10.01
N GLU A 237 12.68 -7.71 9.09
CA GLU A 237 11.57 -8.62 9.38
C GLU A 237 12.09 -9.96 9.88
N GLU A 238 13.18 -10.49 9.30
CA GLU A 238 13.85 -11.70 9.78
C GLU A 238 14.35 -11.53 11.21
N ILE A 239 15.01 -10.40 11.51
CA ILE A 239 15.47 -10.10 12.87
C ILE A 239 14.28 -10.03 13.83
N SER A 240 13.21 -9.33 13.44
CA SER A 240 12.00 -9.20 14.27
C SER A 240 11.36 -10.56 14.56
N ALA A 241 11.25 -11.43 13.56
CA ALA A 241 10.72 -12.78 13.69
C ALA A 241 11.61 -13.66 14.59
N LEU A 242 12.93 -13.59 14.43
CA LEU A 242 13.89 -14.31 15.26
C LEU A 242 13.86 -13.85 16.72
N GLU A 243 13.75 -12.55 16.96
CA GLU A 243 13.60 -12.00 18.30
C GLU A 243 12.30 -12.43 18.97
N PHE A 244 11.20 -12.44 18.22
CA PHE A 244 9.90 -12.92 18.68
C PHE A 244 9.97 -14.41 19.07
N ALA A 245 10.55 -15.26 18.21
CA ALA A 245 10.71 -16.68 18.50
C ALA A 245 11.57 -16.93 19.75
N LYS A 246 12.68 -16.20 19.91
CA LYS A 246 13.52 -16.26 21.11
C LYS A 246 12.76 -15.81 22.36
N PHE A 247 11.90 -14.82 22.24
CA PHE A 247 11.08 -14.32 23.35
C PHE A 247 10.01 -15.34 23.76
N GLU A 248 9.33 -15.96 22.78
CA GLU A 248 8.35 -17.01 23.04
C GLU A 248 9.00 -18.23 23.72
N GLU A 249 10.19 -18.63 23.27
CA GLU A 249 10.95 -19.71 23.90
C GLU A 249 11.30 -19.39 25.36
N LYS A 250 11.74 -18.16 25.64
CA LYS A 250 12.01 -17.70 27.02
C LYS A 250 10.75 -17.71 27.88
N LEU A 251 9.61 -17.29 27.35
CA LEU A 251 8.32 -17.36 28.04
C LEU A 251 7.93 -18.81 28.36
N ARG A 252 8.12 -19.75 27.42
CA ARG A 252 7.89 -21.18 27.63
C ARG A 252 8.81 -21.75 28.71
N GLN A 253 10.08 -21.35 28.73
CA GLN A 253 11.05 -21.76 29.76
C GLN A 253 10.71 -21.18 31.14
N GLN A 254 10.17 -19.96 31.23
CA GLN A 254 9.79 -19.33 32.49
C GLN A 254 8.46 -19.84 33.07
N LYS A 255 7.48 -20.23 32.23
CA LYS A 255 6.15 -20.66 32.71
C LYS A 255 6.07 -22.14 33.11
N GLY A 256 7.13 -22.93 32.94
CA GLY A 256 7.11 -24.37 33.28
C GLY A 256 6.13 -25.19 32.41
N PRO A 257 6.14 -26.53 32.51
CA PRO A 257 5.35 -27.42 31.65
C PRO A 257 3.82 -27.33 31.83
N ASP A 258 3.32 -26.58 32.82
CA ASP A 258 1.88 -26.36 33.09
C ASP A 258 1.36 -25.01 32.54
N ALA A 259 2.09 -24.35 31.65
CA ALA A 259 1.57 -23.19 30.94
C ALA A 259 0.39 -23.63 30.04
N ALA A 260 -0.83 -23.37 30.50
CA ALA A 260 -2.04 -23.65 29.74
C ALA A 260 -1.90 -23.10 28.30
N PRO A 261 -2.34 -23.85 27.28
CA PRO A 261 -2.39 -23.31 25.93
C PRO A 261 -3.22 -22.03 25.97
N SER A 262 -2.78 -20.97 25.29
CA SER A 262 -3.55 -19.75 25.12
C SER A 262 -4.75 -20.02 24.21
N THR A 263 -5.72 -20.78 24.71
CA THR A 263 -7.07 -20.85 24.19
C THR A 263 -7.89 -19.84 24.98
N ILE A 264 -8.13 -18.66 24.42
CA ILE A 264 -9.27 -17.85 24.87
C ILE A 264 -10.51 -18.58 24.35
N GLY A 265 -11.02 -19.45 25.21
CA GLY A 265 -12.22 -20.22 24.98
C GLY A 265 -13.45 -19.33 24.92
N LYS A 266 -14.34 -19.71 24.00
CA LYS A 266 -15.78 -19.44 24.03
C LYS A 266 -16.33 -19.37 25.47
N GLY A 267 -17.02 -18.27 25.75
CA GLY A 267 -18.22 -18.22 26.59
C GLY A 267 -18.10 -18.78 28.01
N THR A 268 -17.87 -17.89 28.97
CA THR A 268 -18.42 -18.08 30.32
C THR A 268 -18.98 -16.73 30.76
N LEU A 269 -20.29 -16.59 30.57
CA LEU A 269 -21.13 -15.57 31.16
C LEU A 269 -21.14 -15.77 32.68
N ASP A 270 -20.97 -14.66 33.39
CA ASP A 270 -21.36 -14.51 34.78
C ASP A 270 -22.76 -15.09 35.02
N THR A 271 -22.86 -16.05 35.93
CA THR A 271 -24.09 -16.31 36.68
C THR A 271 -23.72 -16.44 38.15
N VAL A 272 -24.03 -15.38 38.90
CA VAL A 272 -24.13 -15.42 40.35
C VAL A 272 -25.53 -15.92 40.71
N PRO A 273 -25.65 -16.98 41.51
CA PRO A 273 -26.82 -17.13 42.37
C PRO A 273 -26.42 -17.39 43.83
N GLY A 274 -26.99 -16.59 44.74
CA GLY A 274 -27.07 -16.89 46.18
C GLY A 274 -26.19 -16.03 47.06
#